data_AF-A0A536Y5R4-F1
#
_entry.id   AF-A0A536Y5R4-F1
#
_cell.length_a   1.000
_cell.length_b   1.000
_cell.length_c   1.000
_cell.angle_alpha   90.00
_cell.angle_beta   90.00
_cell.angle_gamma   90.00
#
_symmetry.space_group_name_H-M   'P 1'
#
loop_
_entity.id
_entity.type
_entity.pdbx_description
1 polymer ?
#
loop_
_entity_poly.entity_id
_entity_poly.type
_entity_poly.pdbx_seq_one_letter_code
_entity_poly.pdbx_strand_id
1 'polypeptide(L)'
;MREPYRAGGVCLGTLSQSARATLGEALALFPGARIELVSLEGEELQARLEQAAYLVLPELGDEPLPRELIDGFANGLPVIAPDEGAAFELIEPGRNGLLFEAGSARSLARRLAWAEAFPEKMRQMGECARADYLARFIAQWSYGKLYGERRRSERL
;
A
#
# COMPACT_ATOMS: atom_id res chain seq x y z
N MET A 1 0.01 21.95 -16.18
CA MET A 1 0.75 20.67 -16.18
C MET A 1 -0.28 19.59 -15.88
N ARG A 2 -0.63 18.72 -16.84
CA ARG A 2 -1.51 17.58 -16.55
C ARG A 2 -0.67 16.59 -15.74
N GLU A 3 -1.09 16.26 -14.52
CA GLU A 3 -0.47 15.17 -13.75
C GLU A 3 -0.41 13.90 -14.61
N PRO A 4 0.68 13.12 -14.55
CA PRO A 4 0.77 11.88 -15.30
C PRO A 4 -0.40 10.97 -14.93
N TYR A 5 -1.05 10.40 -15.95
CA TYR A 5 -2.19 9.53 -15.78
C TYR A 5 -1.75 8.25 -15.03
N ARG A 6 -2.11 8.16 -13.76
CA ARG A 6 -1.89 6.96 -12.94
C ARG A 6 -2.90 5.89 -13.32
N ALA A 7 -2.43 4.66 -13.55
CA ALA A 7 -3.30 3.58 -14.01
C ALA A 7 -2.88 2.22 -13.44
N GLY A 8 -3.88 1.38 -13.19
CA GLY A 8 -3.69 0.02 -12.70
C GLY A 8 -3.13 -0.06 -11.27
N GLY A 9 -3.09 -1.28 -10.77
CA GLY A 9 -2.53 -1.62 -9.47
C GLY A 9 -1.10 -2.15 -9.58
N VAL A 10 -0.36 -2.04 -8.49
CA VAL A 10 0.88 -2.78 -8.27
C VAL A 10 0.74 -3.64 -7.03
N CYS A 11 1.40 -4.78 -7.03
CA CYS A 11 1.57 -5.62 -5.86
C CYS A 11 3.07 -5.73 -5.60
N LEU A 12 3.52 -5.31 -4.41
CA LEU A 12 4.92 -5.34 -4.01
C LEU A 12 5.22 -6.59 -3.17
N GLY A 13 6.47 -7.04 -3.24
CA GLY A 13 7.02 -8.01 -2.30
C GLY A 13 6.82 -9.47 -2.68
N THR A 14 7.32 -10.34 -1.80
CA THR A 14 7.16 -11.80 -1.92
C THR A 14 5.87 -12.20 -1.22
N LEU A 15 4.91 -12.71 -1.99
CA LEU A 15 3.64 -13.20 -1.45
C LEU A 15 3.78 -14.63 -0.92
N SER A 16 3.13 -14.91 0.20
CA SER A 16 2.86 -16.28 0.64
C SER A 16 2.04 -17.04 -0.40
N GLN A 17 2.04 -18.38 -0.30
CA GLN A 17 1.25 -19.22 -1.20
C GLN A 17 -0.25 -18.88 -1.13
N SER A 18 -0.76 -18.59 0.07
CA SER A 18 -2.18 -18.24 0.29
C SER A 18 -2.51 -16.87 -0.30
N ALA A 19 -1.66 -15.87 -0.08
CA ALA A 19 -1.81 -14.52 -0.64
C ALA A 19 -1.78 -14.55 -2.17
N ARG A 20 -0.87 -15.34 -2.75
CA ARG A 20 -0.78 -15.52 -4.21
C ARG A 20 -2.03 -16.19 -4.79
N ALA A 21 -2.56 -17.21 -4.12
CA ALA A 21 -3.80 -17.88 -4.52
C ALA A 21 -4.99 -16.91 -4.47
N THR A 22 -5.13 -16.16 -3.37
CA THR A 22 -6.19 -15.16 -3.18
C THR A 22 -6.16 -14.10 -4.27
N LEU A 23 -4.97 -13.55 -4.58
CA LEU A 23 -4.81 -12.57 -5.66
C LEU A 23 -5.12 -13.17 -7.03
N GLY A 24 -4.65 -14.38 -7.31
CA GLY A 24 -4.92 -15.07 -8.57
C GLY A 24 -6.41 -15.34 -8.81
N GLU A 25 -7.11 -15.82 -7.79
CA GLU A 25 -8.56 -16.04 -7.83
C GLU A 25 -9.34 -14.71 -7.97
N ALA A 26 -8.90 -13.66 -7.28
CA ALA A 26 -9.52 -12.34 -7.40
C ALA A 26 -9.40 -11.77 -8.82
N LEU A 27 -8.23 -11.93 -9.45
CA LEU A 27 -8.00 -11.53 -10.85
C LEU A 27 -8.80 -12.39 -11.84
N ALA A 28 -9.03 -13.67 -11.54
CA ALA A 28 -9.92 -14.53 -12.34
C ALA A 28 -11.39 -14.08 -12.23
N LEU A 29 -11.83 -13.63 -11.05
CA LEU A 29 -13.17 -13.10 -10.83
C LEU A 29 -13.37 -11.72 -11.46
N PHE A 30 -12.32 -10.92 -11.55
CA PHE A 30 -12.34 -9.61 -12.18
C PHE A 30 -11.12 -9.39 -13.10
N PRO A 31 -11.16 -9.92 -14.34
CA PRO A 31 -10.04 -9.84 -15.28
C PRO A 31 -9.79 -8.43 -15.82
N GLY A 32 -10.66 -7.46 -15.52
CA GLY A 32 -10.47 -6.06 -15.86
C GLY A 32 -9.43 -5.33 -15.00
N ALA A 33 -9.04 -5.90 -13.86
CA ALA A 33 -8.00 -5.32 -13.01
C ALA A 33 -6.62 -5.52 -13.63
N ARG A 34 -5.91 -4.41 -13.85
CA ARG A 34 -4.52 -4.44 -14.33
C ARG A 34 -3.58 -4.36 -13.15
N ILE A 35 -3.26 -5.51 -12.56
CA ILE A 35 -2.32 -5.60 -11.44
C ILE A 35 -1.02 -6.21 -11.90
N GLU A 36 0.07 -5.52 -11.63
CA GLU A 36 1.42 -6.00 -11.89
C GLU A 36 2.09 -6.42 -10.58
N LEU A 37 2.55 -7.68 -10.52
CA LEU A 37 3.40 -8.13 -9.43
C LEU A 37 4.83 -7.72 -9.76
N VAL A 38 5.42 -6.87 -8.93
CA VAL A 38 6.75 -6.33 -9.19
C VAL A 38 7.71 -6.74 -8.08
N SER A 39 8.91 -7.16 -8.50
CA SER A 39 10.06 -7.44 -7.65
C SER A 39 11.19 -6.44 -7.94
N LEU A 40 10.80 -5.18 -8.18
CA LEU A 40 11.69 -4.08 -8.54
C LEU A 40 12.28 -3.44 -7.29
N GLU A 41 13.45 -2.81 -7.43
CA GLU A 41 14.11 -2.05 -6.37
C GLU A 41 14.59 -0.69 -6.90
N GLY A 42 14.97 0.20 -5.98
CA GLY A 42 15.60 1.48 -6.32
C GLY A 42 14.75 2.37 -7.23
N GLU A 43 15.38 2.91 -8.28
CA GLU A 43 14.75 3.85 -9.21
C GLU A 43 13.62 3.22 -10.04
N GLU A 44 13.72 1.93 -10.37
CA GLU A 44 12.70 1.24 -11.16
C GLU A 44 11.40 1.05 -10.35
N LEU A 45 11.54 0.68 -9.08
CA LEU A 45 10.41 0.61 -8.16
C LEU A 45 9.75 1.98 -8.01
N GLN A 46 10.57 3.02 -7.79
CA GLN A 46 10.08 4.38 -7.62
C GLN A 46 9.31 4.86 -8.86
N ALA A 47 9.90 4.70 -10.06
CA ALA A 47 9.24 5.06 -11.31
C ALA A 47 7.92 4.30 -11.51
N ARG A 48 7.86 3.03 -11.07
CA ARG A 48 6.65 2.22 -11.17
C ARG A 48 5.55 2.68 -10.21
N LEU A 49 5.92 3.03 -8.97
CA LEU A 49 4.99 3.55 -7.97
C LEU A 49 4.40 4.91 -8.38
N GLU A 50 5.19 5.76 -9.03
CA GLU A 50 4.73 7.05 -9.55
C GLU A 50 3.65 6.93 -10.63
N GLN A 51 3.63 5.81 -11.35
CA GLN A 51 2.66 5.52 -12.42
C GLN A 51 1.46 4.70 -11.95
N ALA A 52 1.53 4.06 -10.78
CA ALA A 52 0.45 3.23 -10.25
C ALA A 52 -0.72 4.10 -9.75
N ALA A 53 -1.95 3.61 -9.88
CA ALA A 53 -3.13 4.26 -9.29
C ALA A 53 -3.37 3.83 -7.84
N TYR A 54 -2.94 2.62 -7.47
CA TYR A 54 -3.08 2.06 -6.13
C TYR A 54 -2.09 0.93 -5.89
N LEU A 55 -1.81 0.65 -4.62
CA LEU A 55 -1.01 -0.48 -4.17
C LEU A 55 -1.94 -1.58 -3.63
N VAL A 56 -1.66 -2.83 -3.94
CA VAL A 56 -2.37 -4.00 -3.41
C VAL A 56 -1.42 -4.80 -2.54
N LEU A 57 -1.80 -5.01 -1.28
CA LEU A 57 -1.13 -5.89 -0.34
C LEU A 57 -2.10 -7.04 -0.02
N PRO A 58 -1.98 -8.20 -0.67
CA PRO A 58 -2.92 -9.31 -0.47
C PRO A 58 -2.84 -9.94 0.93
N GLU A 59 -1.80 -9.62 1.68
CA GLU A 59 -1.61 -10.03 3.06
C GLU A 59 -0.92 -8.91 3.86
N LEU A 60 -1.11 -8.92 5.17
CA LEU A 60 -0.36 -8.12 6.13
C LEU A 60 0.16 -9.07 7.21
N GLY A 61 1.46 -9.01 7.48
CA GLY A 61 2.09 -9.81 8.53
C GLY A 61 1.99 -9.15 9.91
N ASP A 62 2.86 -9.58 10.81
CA ASP A 62 2.96 -9.06 12.18
C ASP A 62 3.80 -7.77 12.28
N GLU A 63 4.31 -7.25 11.15
CA GLU A 63 5.08 -6.02 11.13
C GLU A 63 4.15 -4.80 11.29
N PRO A 64 4.38 -3.92 12.27
CA PRO A 64 3.49 -2.78 12.54
C PRO A 64 3.59 -1.68 11.47
N LEU A 65 4.68 -1.63 10.70
CA LEU A 65 4.92 -0.64 9.65
C LEU A 65 5.60 -1.31 8.43
N PRO A 66 4.88 -2.18 7.68
CA PRO A 66 5.44 -2.87 6.52
C PRO A 66 5.96 -1.87 5.51
N ARG A 67 7.18 -2.10 5.03
CA ARG A 67 7.85 -1.18 4.11
C ARG A 67 7.00 -0.89 2.87
N GLU A 68 6.33 -1.89 2.33
CA GLU A 68 5.49 -1.76 1.14
C GLU A 68 4.33 -0.79 1.37
N LEU A 69 3.69 -0.83 2.55
CA LEU A 69 2.63 0.11 2.93
C LEU A 69 3.18 1.53 3.02
N ILE A 70 4.37 1.68 3.62
CA ILE A 70 5.05 2.98 3.73
C ILE A 70 5.42 3.53 2.36
N ASP A 71 5.97 2.71 1.47
CA ASP A 71 6.34 3.09 0.11
C ASP A 71 5.10 3.50 -0.70
N GLY A 72 3.98 2.80 -0.51
CA GLY A 72 2.68 3.17 -1.07
C GLY A 72 2.23 4.56 -0.62
N PHE A 73 2.14 4.78 0.68
CA PHE A 73 1.71 6.08 1.23
C PHE A 73 2.68 7.21 0.88
N ALA A 74 3.99 6.97 0.90
CA ALA A 74 5.02 7.93 0.50
C ALA A 74 4.85 8.39 -0.95
N ASN A 75 4.37 7.51 -1.83
CA ASN A 75 4.08 7.79 -3.24
C ASN A 75 2.66 8.27 -3.50
N GLY A 76 1.87 8.52 -2.44
CA GLY A 76 0.47 8.93 -2.55
C GLY A 76 -0.39 7.88 -3.23
N LEU A 77 -0.09 6.60 -2.99
CA LEU A 77 -0.92 5.49 -3.43
C LEU A 77 -1.86 5.10 -2.31
N PRO A 78 -3.18 5.05 -2.56
CA PRO A 78 -4.07 4.36 -1.65
C PRO A 78 -3.74 2.86 -1.64
N VAL A 79 -3.88 2.23 -0.48
CA VAL A 79 -3.55 0.81 -0.30
C VAL A 79 -4.82 -0.02 -0.19
N ILE A 80 -4.86 -1.14 -0.92
CA ILE A 80 -5.90 -2.17 -0.80
C ILE A 80 -5.28 -3.35 -0.03
N ALA A 81 -5.79 -3.64 1.17
CA ALA A 81 -5.21 -4.63 2.08
C ALA A 81 -6.30 -5.44 2.82
N PRO A 82 -5.97 -6.59 3.44
CA PRO A 82 -6.91 -7.30 4.31
C PRO A 82 -7.25 -6.49 5.56
N ASP A 83 -8.41 -6.74 6.17
CA ASP A 83 -8.86 -6.20 7.46
C ASP A 83 -8.24 -6.92 8.68
N GLU A 84 -7.07 -7.54 8.48
CA GLU A 84 -6.32 -8.31 9.46
C GLU A 84 -4.81 -8.00 9.35
N GLY A 85 -4.04 -8.32 10.39
CA GLY A 85 -2.58 -8.10 10.45
C GLY A 85 -2.17 -6.90 11.31
N ALA A 86 -0.87 -6.68 11.52
CA ALA A 86 -0.43 -5.65 12.47
C ALA A 86 -0.61 -4.21 11.98
N ALA A 87 -0.78 -4.02 10.66
CA ALA A 87 -0.80 -2.70 10.03
C ALA A 87 -2.14 -2.30 9.41
N PHE A 88 -3.19 -3.13 9.49
CA PHE A 88 -4.48 -2.82 8.84
C PHE A 88 -5.12 -1.55 9.43
N GLU A 89 -4.93 -1.28 10.73
CA GLU A 89 -5.44 -0.07 11.40
C GLU A 89 -4.83 1.24 10.88
N LEU A 90 -3.71 1.16 10.14
CA LEU A 90 -3.16 2.32 9.45
C LEU A 90 -3.97 2.69 8.21
N ILE A 91 -4.81 1.77 7.72
CA ILE A 91 -5.66 1.94 6.55
C ILE A 91 -7.08 2.21 7.03
N GLU A 92 -7.56 3.42 6.75
CA GLU A 92 -8.92 3.84 7.02
C GLU A 92 -9.74 3.76 5.71
N PRO A 93 -10.70 2.82 5.62
CA PRO A 93 -11.47 2.58 4.41
C PRO A 93 -12.14 3.83 3.86
N GLY A 94 -11.89 4.13 2.59
CA GLY A 94 -12.49 5.28 1.90
C GLY A 94 -11.76 6.61 2.14
N ARG A 95 -10.82 6.67 3.08
CA ARG A 95 -9.96 7.85 3.31
C ARG A 95 -8.58 7.68 2.71
N ASN A 96 -7.82 6.65 3.07
CA ASN A 96 -6.44 6.45 2.59
C ASN A 96 -6.22 5.08 1.91
N GLY A 97 -7.27 4.27 1.80
CA GLY A 97 -7.21 2.95 1.21
C GLY A 97 -8.54 2.20 1.30
N LEU A 98 -8.49 0.91 1.02
CA LEU A 98 -9.64 0.00 1.05
C LEU A 98 -9.25 -1.28 1.79
N LEU A 99 -10.18 -1.79 2.61
CA LEU A 99 -10.01 -3.06 3.28
C LEU A 99 -10.89 -4.15 2.67
N PHE A 100 -10.36 -5.36 2.52
CA PHE A 100 -11.10 -6.55 2.13
C PHE A 100 -10.98 -7.62 3.23
N GLU A 101 -11.89 -8.59 3.23
CA GLU A 101 -11.90 -9.70 4.19
C GLU A 101 -10.69 -10.61 3.94
N ALA A 102 -9.84 -10.87 4.94
CA ALA A 102 -8.63 -11.65 4.69
C ALA A 102 -8.92 -13.06 4.16
N GLY A 103 -8.08 -13.52 3.23
CA GLY A 103 -8.29 -14.78 2.50
C GLY A 103 -9.47 -14.81 1.52
N SER A 104 -10.29 -13.74 1.44
CA SER A 104 -11.48 -13.69 0.58
C SER A 104 -11.16 -13.09 -0.79
N ALA A 105 -10.86 -13.96 -1.76
CA ALA A 105 -10.60 -13.56 -3.15
C ALA A 105 -11.78 -12.76 -3.76
N ARG A 106 -13.02 -13.10 -3.38
CA ARG A 106 -14.23 -12.38 -3.80
C ARG A 106 -14.29 -10.97 -3.21
N SER A 107 -13.92 -10.80 -1.94
CA SER A 107 -13.88 -9.48 -1.30
C SER A 107 -12.80 -8.61 -1.96
N LEU A 108 -11.62 -9.17 -2.21
CA LEU A 108 -10.54 -8.51 -2.95
C LEU A 108 -11.00 -8.09 -4.36
N ALA A 109 -11.58 -9.00 -5.15
CA ALA A 109 -12.08 -8.71 -6.50
C ALA A 109 -13.07 -7.54 -6.52
N ARG A 110 -13.95 -7.44 -5.50
CA ARG A 110 -14.88 -6.30 -5.36
C ARG A 110 -14.16 -4.98 -5.11
N ARG A 111 -13.08 -4.98 -4.31
CA ARG A 111 -12.27 -3.76 -4.09
C ARG A 111 -11.51 -3.35 -5.34
N LEU A 112 -10.97 -4.31 -6.08
CA LEU A 112 -10.30 -4.05 -7.36
C LEU A 112 -11.27 -3.47 -8.40
N ALA A 113 -12.46 -4.06 -8.54
CA ALA A 113 -13.49 -3.53 -9.43
C ALA A 113 -13.93 -2.12 -9.04
N TRP A 114 -14.04 -1.83 -7.74
CA TRP A 114 -14.35 -0.48 -7.26
C TRP A 114 -13.22 0.51 -7.58
N ALA A 115 -11.96 0.12 -7.36
CA ALA A 115 -10.81 0.97 -7.64
C ALA A 115 -10.73 1.38 -9.12
N GLU A 116 -10.94 0.42 -10.04
CA GLU A 116 -10.97 0.69 -11.48
C GLU A 116 -12.20 1.51 -11.90
N ALA A 117 -13.35 1.35 -11.23
CA ALA A 117 -14.57 2.11 -11.53
C ALA A 117 -14.55 3.56 -11.01
N PHE A 118 -13.77 3.86 -9.97
CA PHE A 118 -13.74 5.17 -9.31
C PHE A 118 -12.32 5.75 -9.20
N PRO A 119 -11.62 6.01 -10.32
CA PRO A 119 -10.23 6.47 -10.32
C PRO A 119 -10.02 7.81 -9.60
N GLU A 120 -10.97 8.75 -9.69
CA GLU A 120 -10.90 10.02 -8.95
C GLU A 120 -10.99 9.83 -7.44
N LYS A 121 -11.73 8.82 -6.98
CA LYS A 121 -11.77 8.48 -5.55
C LYS A 121 -10.47 7.84 -5.10
N MET A 122 -9.87 6.96 -5.92
CA MET A 122 -8.55 6.42 -5.64
C MET A 122 -7.49 7.54 -5.56
N ARG A 123 -7.55 8.51 -6.47
CA ARG A 123 -6.67 9.70 -6.44
C ARG A 123 -6.81 10.50 -5.14
N GLN A 124 -8.04 10.81 -4.73
CA GLN A 124 -8.34 11.49 -3.45
C GLN A 124 -7.79 10.69 -2.25
N MET A 125 -7.97 9.37 -2.25
CA MET A 125 -7.43 8.54 -1.16
C MET A 125 -5.89 8.53 -1.17
N GLY A 126 -5.27 8.59 -2.33
CA GLY A 126 -3.83 8.72 -2.48
C GLY A 126 -3.27 10.02 -1.88
N GLU A 127 -3.98 11.14 -2.06
CA GLU A 127 -3.64 12.41 -1.42
C GLU A 127 -3.70 12.30 0.10
N CYS A 128 -4.74 11.67 0.64
CA CYS A 128 -4.86 11.41 2.08
C CYS A 128 -3.76 10.46 2.60
N ALA A 129 -3.45 9.39 1.86
CA ALA A 129 -2.36 8.47 2.19
C ALA A 129 -1.01 9.21 2.24
N ARG A 130 -0.76 10.11 1.28
CA ARG A 130 0.43 10.97 1.27
C ARG A 130 0.47 11.90 2.49
N ALA A 131 -0.66 12.51 2.84
CA ALA A 131 -0.78 13.38 4.00
C ALA A 131 -0.54 12.61 5.31
N ASP A 132 -1.07 11.39 5.43
CA ASP A 132 -0.85 10.51 6.58
C ASP A 132 0.62 10.12 6.72
N TYR A 133 1.28 9.77 5.61
CA TYR A 133 2.73 9.57 5.61
C TYR A 133 3.44 10.83 6.07
N LEU A 134 3.16 12.01 5.52
CA LEU A 134 3.84 13.24 5.94
C LEU A 134 3.61 13.54 7.42
N ALA A 135 2.38 13.39 7.92
CA ALA A 135 2.06 13.66 9.32
C ALA A 135 2.74 12.66 10.27
N ARG A 136 2.68 11.35 9.97
CA ARG A 136 3.24 10.29 10.83
C ARG A 136 4.75 10.15 10.68
N PHE A 137 5.29 10.21 9.46
CA PHE A 137 6.73 10.10 9.21
C PHE A 137 7.52 11.37 9.46
N ILE A 138 7.01 12.60 9.22
CA ILE A 138 7.74 13.80 9.68
C ILE A 138 7.77 13.85 11.21
N ALA A 139 6.70 13.41 11.88
CA ALA A 139 6.69 13.26 13.33
C ALA A 139 7.69 12.21 13.83
N GLN A 140 7.81 11.05 13.16
CA GLN A 140 8.77 10.01 13.53
C GLN A 140 10.23 10.31 13.10
N TRP A 141 10.47 10.94 11.93
CA TRP A 141 11.79 11.41 11.49
C TRP A 141 12.33 12.55 12.36
N SER A 142 11.46 13.38 12.94
CA SER A 142 11.85 14.37 13.96
C SER A 142 12.34 13.73 15.26
N TYR A 143 12.10 12.44 15.50
CA TYR A 143 12.66 11.78 16.67
C TYR A 143 14.06 11.20 16.42
N GLY A 144 14.27 10.52 15.30
CA GLY A 144 15.55 9.85 15.00
C GLY A 144 16.66 10.75 14.43
N LYS A 145 16.31 11.80 13.67
CA LYS A 145 17.29 12.68 13.00
C LYS A 145 17.61 13.97 13.77
N LEU A 146 16.74 14.37 14.71
CA LEU A 146 16.82 15.61 15.50
C LEU A 146 17.36 15.35 16.92
N TYR A 147 17.15 14.14 17.46
CA TYR A 147 17.88 13.64 18.62
C TYR A 147 18.78 12.51 18.15
N GLY A 148 20.02 12.89 17.80
CA GLY A 148 21.04 11.96 17.33
C GLY A 148 21.14 10.70 18.19
N GLU A 149 21.61 9.63 17.54
CA GLU A 149 21.91 8.32 18.13
C GLU A 149 22.10 8.40 19.65
N ARG A 150 21.11 7.92 20.40
CA ARG A 150 21.38 7.59 21.79
C ARG A 150 22.26 6.35 21.76
N ARG A 151 23.57 6.57 21.61
CA ARG A 151 24.58 5.58 22.01
C ARG A 151 24.11 5.06 23.35
N ARG A 152 23.81 3.77 23.42
CA ARG A 152 23.66 3.09 24.70
C ARG A 152 25.03 3.18 25.36
N SER A 153 25.24 4.27 26.10
CA SER A 153 26.31 4.37 27.07
C SER A 153 26.07 3.29 28.09
N GLU A 154 27.04 2.39 28.18
CA GLU A 154 27.24 1.43 29.25
C GLU A 154 26.89 2.03 30.62
N ARG A 155 26.11 1.27 31.38
CA ARG A 155 26.05 1.20 32.85
C ARG A 155 25.43 -0.18 33.14
N LEU A 156 26.00 -1.11 33.87
CA LEU A 156 27.20 -1.21 34.70
C LEU A 156 27.65 -2.69 34.62
#